data_AF-A0A9N9JFS1-F1
#
_entry.id   AF-A0A9N9JFS1-F1
#
_cell.length_a   1.000
_cell.length_b   1.000
_cell.length_c   1.000
_cell.angle_alpha   90.00
_cell.angle_beta   90.00
_cell.angle_gamma   90.00
#
_symmetry.space_group_name_H-M   'P 1'
#
loop_
_entity.id
_entity.type
_entity.pdbx_description
1 polymer ?
#
loop_
_entity_poly.entity_id
_entity_poly.type
_entity_poly.pdbx_seq_one_letter_code
_entity_poly.pdbx_strand_id
1 'polypeptide(L)'
;GPLENYEFIIGDEEMNFGWTKMQIIDFLKQQKCSIDNPVKISDVEKEPPVNSKETEVVRKAFDIDFKDPSDLLKRFQDFINECSYNYRKTGNYYAPYTTLIQASGIGKSKLLKKNAEDISTIYCCLRDHNSSGYPPRSYIADALLSRFQNENDALSTYLAYFCACAQKLQEFNGSCKEWFDEHTRENLQEAFWKDVENRMTDIKSKLKNKPTDDEKVV
;
A
#
# COMPACT_ATOMS: atom_id res chain seq x y z
N GLY A 1 13.24 -19.54 -20.62
CA GLY A 1 14.21 -20.26 -19.77
C GLY A 1 13.62 -20.34 -18.38
N PRO A 2 13.82 -21.43 -17.63
CA PRO A 2 13.27 -21.51 -16.30
C PRO A 2 13.99 -20.48 -15.41
N LEU A 3 13.21 -19.58 -14.81
CA LEU A 3 13.69 -18.64 -13.81
C LEU A 3 14.03 -19.45 -12.56
N GLU A 4 15.31 -19.48 -12.19
CA GLU A 4 15.79 -20.10 -10.97
C GLU A 4 15.17 -19.38 -9.76
N ASN A 5 14.55 -20.16 -8.88
CA ASN A 5 13.99 -19.67 -7.62
C ASN A 5 15.13 -19.28 -6.68
N TYR A 6 15.29 -17.98 -6.44
CA TYR A 6 16.07 -17.51 -5.29
C TYR A 6 15.18 -17.63 -4.04
N GLU A 7 15.33 -18.75 -3.31
CA GLU A 7 14.79 -18.90 -1.96
C GLU A 7 15.62 -18.06 -0.99
N PHE A 8 15.03 -17.00 -0.45
CA PHE A 8 15.59 -16.29 0.70
C PHE A 8 14.97 -16.86 1.98
N ILE A 9 15.72 -17.73 2.64
CA ILE A 9 15.42 -18.23 3.99
C ILE A 9 15.99 -17.22 4.98
N ILE A 10 15.15 -16.64 5.83
CA ILE A 10 15.58 -15.79 6.96
C ILE A 10 15.31 -16.57 8.25
N GLY A 11 16.36 -16.84 9.01
CA GLY A 11 16.28 -17.51 10.31
C GLY A 11 15.71 -16.62 11.41
N ASP A 12 15.36 -17.25 12.54
CA ASP A 12 14.79 -16.65 13.76
C ASP A 12 15.77 -15.74 14.53
N GLU A 13 16.40 -14.78 13.86
CA GLU A 13 17.19 -13.74 14.55
C GLU A 13 16.31 -12.55 14.91
N GLU A 14 16.52 -12.00 16.11
CA GLU A 14 15.91 -10.77 16.58
C GLU A 14 15.86 -9.74 15.46
N MET A 15 14.66 -9.20 15.16
CA MET A 15 14.62 -7.98 14.37
C MET A 15 15.50 -6.95 15.10
N ASN A 16 16.39 -6.25 14.37
CA ASN A 16 17.35 -5.22 14.82
C ASN A 16 16.72 -4.00 15.55
N PHE A 17 15.51 -4.16 16.07
CA PHE A 17 14.59 -3.14 16.56
C PHE A 17 14.48 -3.15 18.09
N GLY A 18 15.12 -4.10 18.78
CA GLY A 18 14.93 -4.30 20.22
C GLY A 18 13.48 -4.66 20.59
N TRP A 19 12.62 -4.95 19.62
CA TRP A 19 11.29 -5.53 19.79
C TRP A 19 11.27 -6.91 19.16
N THR A 20 10.64 -7.86 19.82
CA THR A 20 10.46 -9.20 19.26
C THR A 20 9.35 -9.19 18.20
N LYS A 21 9.37 -10.18 17.29
CA LYS A 21 8.29 -10.43 16.33
C LYS A 21 6.91 -10.47 17.02
N MET A 22 6.85 -11.04 18.23
CA MET A 22 5.63 -11.08 19.04
C MET A 22 5.17 -9.71 19.54
N GLN A 23 6.09 -8.84 19.95
CA GLN A 23 5.74 -7.47 20.39
C GLN A 23 5.19 -6.63 19.24
N ILE A 24 5.73 -6.78 18.03
CA ILE A 24 5.18 -6.16 16.81
C ILE A 24 3.81 -6.76 16.50
N ILE A 25 3.66 -8.08 16.64
CA ILE A 25 2.39 -8.75 16.42
C ILE A 25 1.30 -8.24 17.37
N ASP A 26 1.62 -8.11 18.65
CA ASP A 26 0.68 -7.65 19.66
C ASP A 26 0.34 -6.17 19.49
N PHE A 27 1.31 -5.32 19.12
CA PHE A 27 1.06 -3.93 18.79
C PHE A 27 0.06 -3.78 17.63
N LEU A 28 0.27 -4.51 16.54
CA LEU A 28 -0.59 -4.41 15.37
C LEU A 28 -1.99 -5.00 15.64
N LYS A 29 -2.09 -6.08 16.43
CA LYS A 29 -3.37 -6.58 16.95
C LYS A 29 -4.10 -5.54 17.81
N GLN A 30 -3.39 -4.83 18.69
CA GLN A 30 -3.95 -3.74 19.50
C GLN A 30 -4.45 -2.57 18.64
N GLN A 31 -3.79 -2.30 17.52
CA GLN A 31 -4.25 -1.30 16.54
C GLN A 31 -5.32 -1.86 15.57
N LYS A 32 -5.81 -3.09 15.78
CA LYS A 32 -6.71 -3.83 14.87
C LYS A 32 -6.17 -3.97 13.44
N CYS A 33 -4.88 -3.80 13.23
CA CYS A 33 -4.26 -3.84 11.91
C CYS A 33 -3.79 -5.26 11.63
N SER A 34 -4.25 -5.85 10.52
CA SER A 34 -3.66 -7.08 10.02
C SER A 34 -2.26 -6.76 9.52
N ILE A 35 -1.34 -7.62 9.91
CA ILE A 35 0.09 -7.42 9.93
C ILE A 35 0.62 -7.95 8.64
N ASP A 36 1.35 -7.14 7.86
CA ASP A 36 2.67 -7.51 7.34
C ASP A 36 3.30 -6.44 6.41
N ASN A 37 4.63 -6.48 6.34
CA ASN A 37 5.61 -5.37 6.25
C ASN A 37 6.60 -5.56 5.04
N PRO A 38 7.64 -4.69 4.84
CA PRO A 38 7.78 -3.47 4.02
C PRO A 38 8.53 -3.66 2.67
N VAL A 39 8.66 -2.59 1.83
CA VAL A 39 9.29 -2.61 0.48
C VAL A 39 10.43 -1.58 0.34
N LYS A 40 11.50 -1.93 -0.41
CA LYS A 40 12.48 -1.01 -1.02
C LYS A 40 12.18 -0.85 -2.52
N ILE A 41 12.17 0.39 -3.02
CA ILE A 41 11.94 0.71 -4.45
C ILE A 41 13.20 1.39 -4.99
N SER A 42 13.69 0.94 -6.15
CA SER A 42 14.73 1.60 -6.92
C SER A 42 14.17 2.13 -8.26
N ASP A 43 14.63 3.34 -8.59
CA ASP A 43 14.73 4.07 -9.85
C ASP A 43 13.58 4.02 -10.87
N VAL A 44 12.81 5.12 -10.89
CA VAL A 44 11.84 5.47 -11.93
C VAL A 44 12.46 6.54 -12.82
N GLU A 45 12.49 6.30 -14.14
CA GLU A 45 12.92 7.27 -15.13
C GLU A 45 11.96 8.46 -15.19
N LYS A 46 12.51 9.67 -15.38
CA LYS A 46 11.75 10.93 -15.40
C LYS A 46 10.87 11.04 -16.65
N GLU A 47 9.58 11.22 -16.43
CA GLU A 47 8.61 11.56 -17.49
C GLU A 47 8.74 13.04 -17.93
N PRO A 48 8.40 13.35 -19.20
CA PRO A 48 8.40 14.71 -19.75
C PRO A 48 7.29 15.60 -19.15
N PRO A 49 7.38 16.95 -19.30
CA PRO A 49 6.49 17.90 -18.64
C PRO A 49 5.03 17.84 -19.12
N VAL A 50 4.12 18.23 -18.20
CA VAL A 50 2.65 18.11 -18.29
C VAL A 50 2.04 18.96 -19.42
N ASN A 51 1.29 18.32 -20.33
CA ASN A 51 0.41 18.96 -21.30
C ASN A 51 -1.05 18.86 -20.84
N SER A 52 -1.73 20.00 -20.60
CA SER A 52 -3.07 20.05 -20.02
C SER A 52 -4.16 19.35 -20.84
N LYS A 53 -4.01 19.25 -22.16
CA LYS A 53 -4.95 18.50 -23.01
C LYS A 53 -4.79 16.99 -22.87
N GLU A 54 -3.55 16.52 -22.71
CA GLU A 54 -3.26 15.10 -22.53
C GLU A 54 -3.78 14.60 -21.18
N THR A 55 -3.58 15.38 -20.12
CA THR A 55 -4.09 15.05 -18.78
C THR A 55 -5.61 14.86 -18.79
N GLU A 56 -6.36 15.73 -19.46
CA GLU A 56 -7.81 15.61 -19.54
C GLU A 56 -8.28 14.39 -20.35
N VAL A 57 -7.54 14.03 -21.41
CA VAL A 57 -7.81 12.81 -22.20
C VAL A 57 -7.55 11.56 -21.37
N VAL A 58 -6.43 11.51 -20.64
CA VAL A 58 -6.05 10.36 -19.79
C VAL A 58 -7.03 10.21 -18.62
N ARG A 59 -7.45 11.32 -18.00
CA ARG A 59 -8.48 11.34 -16.95
C ARG A 59 -9.82 10.78 -17.47
N LYS A 60 -10.33 11.33 -18.57
CA LYS A 60 -11.55 10.83 -19.22
C LYS A 60 -11.43 9.35 -19.58
N ALA A 61 -10.28 8.95 -20.12
CA ALA A 61 -10.04 7.56 -20.46
C ALA A 61 -10.17 6.66 -19.23
N PHE A 62 -9.63 7.05 -18.07
CA PHE A 62 -9.72 6.29 -16.82
C PHE A 62 -11.16 6.12 -16.29
N ASP A 63 -12.04 7.08 -16.57
CA ASP A 63 -13.44 7.05 -16.13
C ASP A 63 -14.38 6.28 -17.07
N ILE A 64 -13.96 5.98 -18.29
CA ILE A 64 -14.73 5.09 -19.19
C ILE A 64 -14.80 3.68 -18.58
N ASP A 65 -15.99 3.08 -18.67
CA ASP A 65 -16.29 1.72 -18.23
C ASP A 65 -15.21 0.70 -18.61
N PHE A 66 -14.91 -0.18 -17.66
CA PHE A 66 -13.99 -1.29 -17.86
C PHE A 66 -14.60 -2.30 -18.85
N LYS A 67 -13.92 -2.50 -19.98
CA LYS A 67 -14.31 -3.49 -20.99
C LYS A 67 -13.53 -4.77 -20.75
N ASP A 68 -14.24 -5.85 -20.44
CA ASP A 68 -13.63 -7.14 -20.16
C ASP A 68 -14.18 -8.27 -21.04
N PRO A 69 -13.81 -8.32 -22.32
CA PRO A 69 -14.28 -9.37 -23.22
C PRO A 69 -13.67 -10.76 -22.93
N SER A 70 -12.76 -10.86 -21.96
CA SER A 70 -11.93 -12.06 -21.75
C SER A 70 -11.86 -12.50 -20.28
N ASP A 71 -12.80 -12.04 -19.45
CA ASP A 71 -12.82 -12.31 -18.00
C ASP A 71 -11.46 -12.06 -17.31
N LEU A 72 -10.75 -11.02 -17.74
CA LEU A 72 -9.47 -10.59 -17.18
C LEU A 72 -9.60 -10.23 -15.70
N LEU A 73 -10.68 -9.54 -15.30
CA LEU A 73 -10.92 -9.19 -13.90
C LEU A 73 -11.00 -10.44 -13.04
N LYS A 74 -11.80 -11.42 -13.48
CA LYS A 74 -11.97 -12.68 -12.77
C LYS A 74 -10.65 -13.44 -12.66
N ARG A 75 -9.90 -13.56 -13.77
CA ARG A 75 -8.58 -14.22 -13.77
C ARG A 75 -7.58 -13.52 -12.83
N PHE A 76 -7.62 -12.18 -12.79
CA PHE A 76 -6.81 -11.41 -11.85
C PHE A 76 -7.21 -11.69 -10.40
N GLN A 77 -8.50 -11.68 -10.09
CA GLN A 77 -9.02 -12.00 -8.75
C GLN A 77 -8.66 -13.43 -8.33
N ASP A 78 -8.82 -14.40 -9.21
CA ASP A 78 -8.46 -15.81 -8.98
C ASP A 78 -6.97 -15.93 -8.65
N PHE A 79 -6.10 -15.25 -9.40
CA PHE A 79 -4.67 -15.22 -9.15
C PHE A 79 -4.31 -14.58 -7.79
N ILE A 80 -4.89 -13.43 -7.45
CA ILE A 80 -4.65 -12.79 -6.14
C ILE A 80 -5.12 -13.69 -4.99
N ASN A 81 -6.27 -14.36 -5.16
CA ASN A 81 -6.79 -15.32 -4.18
C ASN A 81 -5.86 -16.53 -4.01
N GLU A 82 -5.30 -17.04 -5.11
CA GLU A 82 -4.30 -18.12 -5.07
C GLU A 82 -3.03 -17.67 -4.34
N CYS A 83 -2.50 -16.48 -4.64
CA CYS A 83 -1.36 -15.90 -3.91
C CYS A 83 -1.65 -15.80 -2.41
N SER A 84 -2.82 -15.27 -2.04
CA SER A 84 -3.25 -15.15 -0.64
C SER A 84 -3.40 -16.51 0.05
N TYR A 85 -3.92 -17.51 -0.66
CA TYR A 85 -4.06 -18.87 -0.15
C TYR A 85 -2.70 -19.52 0.10
N ASN A 86 -1.77 -19.40 -0.85
CA ASN A 86 -0.42 -19.96 -0.73
C ASN A 86 0.37 -19.28 0.39
N TYR A 87 0.28 -17.95 0.49
CA TYR A 87 0.90 -17.19 1.58
C TYR A 87 0.42 -17.66 2.97
N ARG A 88 -0.90 -17.85 3.15
CA ARG A 88 -1.46 -18.34 4.44
C ARG A 88 -0.99 -19.74 4.83
N LYS A 89 -0.54 -20.55 3.88
CA LYS A 89 -0.01 -21.90 4.16
C LYS A 89 1.45 -21.91 4.57
N THR A 90 2.26 -21.01 4.03
CA THR A 90 3.72 -21.04 4.23
C THR A 90 4.15 -20.29 5.48
N GLY A 91 3.52 -19.16 5.81
CA GLY A 91 3.81 -18.38 7.03
C GLY A 91 5.23 -17.79 7.13
N ASN A 92 6.06 -17.97 6.10
CA ASN A 92 7.49 -17.62 6.09
C ASN A 92 7.77 -16.23 5.50
N TYR A 93 6.76 -15.57 4.95
CA TYR A 93 6.89 -14.26 4.32
C TYR A 93 6.11 -13.23 5.11
N TYR A 94 6.48 -11.95 4.96
CA TYR A 94 5.69 -10.86 5.51
C TYR A 94 4.38 -10.73 4.73
N ALA A 95 4.37 -10.20 3.51
CA ALA A 95 3.11 -10.08 2.75
C ALA A 95 3.17 -10.85 1.42
N PRO A 96 2.01 -11.24 0.85
CA PRO A 96 1.96 -11.70 -0.53
C PRO A 96 2.20 -10.51 -1.47
N TYR A 97 3.42 -10.39 -1.98
CA TYR A 97 3.77 -9.39 -2.99
C TYR A 97 3.54 -9.94 -4.40
N THR A 98 2.96 -9.11 -5.26
CA THR A 98 2.84 -9.40 -6.69
C THR A 98 3.16 -8.15 -7.51
N THR A 99 3.58 -8.35 -8.76
CA THR A 99 3.90 -7.27 -9.68
C THR A 99 3.14 -7.46 -10.99
N LEU A 100 2.37 -6.43 -11.37
CA LEU A 100 1.67 -6.38 -12.65
C LEU A 100 2.50 -5.59 -13.67
N ILE A 101 3.19 -6.30 -14.57
CA ILE A 101 4.05 -5.70 -15.60
C ILE A 101 3.30 -5.66 -16.93
N GLN A 102 3.15 -4.46 -17.50
CA GLN A 102 2.52 -4.26 -18.81
C GLN A 102 2.93 -2.90 -19.38
N ALA A 103 2.83 -2.71 -20.70
CA ALA A 103 2.99 -1.41 -21.34
C ALA A 103 2.00 -0.35 -20.78
N SER A 104 2.38 0.93 -20.88
CA SER A 104 1.52 2.06 -20.50
C SER A 104 0.27 2.12 -21.39
N GLY A 105 -0.84 2.66 -20.87
CA GLY A 105 -2.09 2.81 -21.61
C GLY A 105 -2.92 1.53 -21.82
N ILE A 106 -2.38 0.34 -21.55
CA ILE A 106 -3.09 -0.94 -21.75
C ILE A 106 -4.04 -1.29 -20.57
N GLY A 107 -4.36 -0.34 -19.70
CA GLY A 107 -5.46 -0.49 -18.72
C GLY A 107 -5.11 -1.09 -17.35
N LYS A 108 -3.84 -1.16 -16.95
CA LYS A 108 -3.43 -1.62 -15.60
C LYS A 108 -4.20 -0.91 -14.47
N SER A 109 -4.19 0.43 -14.48
CA SER A 109 -4.87 1.23 -13.45
C SER A 109 -6.39 1.03 -13.49
N LYS A 110 -6.97 0.75 -14.67
CA LYS A 110 -8.41 0.44 -14.79
C LYS A 110 -8.77 -0.92 -14.23
N LEU A 111 -7.94 -1.93 -14.46
CA LEU A 111 -8.12 -3.25 -13.85
C LEU A 111 -8.10 -3.12 -12.32
N LEU A 112 -7.15 -2.36 -11.77
CA LEU A 112 -7.09 -2.09 -10.32
C LEU A 112 -8.30 -1.30 -9.82
N LYS A 113 -8.73 -0.25 -10.52
CA LYS A 113 -9.96 0.51 -10.20
C LYS A 113 -11.17 -0.41 -10.17
N LYS A 114 -11.32 -1.27 -11.18
CA LYS A 114 -12.45 -2.18 -11.28
C LYS A 114 -12.42 -3.23 -10.17
N ASN A 115 -11.26 -3.80 -9.88
CA ASN A 115 -11.08 -4.71 -8.73
C ASN A 115 -11.40 -4.04 -7.40
N ALA A 116 -11.08 -2.75 -7.26
CA ALA A 116 -11.38 -1.97 -6.07
C ALA A 116 -12.87 -1.70 -5.84
N GLU A 117 -13.73 -1.94 -6.84
CA GLU A 117 -15.19 -1.90 -6.63
C GLU A 117 -15.69 -3.09 -5.80
N ASP A 118 -14.97 -4.22 -5.84
CA ASP A 118 -15.34 -5.46 -5.12
C ASP A 118 -14.54 -5.64 -3.81
N ILE A 119 -13.31 -5.13 -3.76
CA ILE A 119 -12.38 -5.32 -2.63
C ILE A 119 -11.83 -3.97 -2.17
N SER A 120 -11.96 -3.66 -0.88
CA SER A 120 -11.39 -2.44 -0.28
C SER A 120 -9.89 -2.36 -0.58
N THR A 121 -9.51 -1.39 -1.42
CA THR A 121 -8.15 -1.24 -1.93
C THR A 121 -7.61 0.14 -1.56
N ILE A 122 -6.41 0.19 -0.98
CA ILE A 122 -5.62 1.41 -0.88
C ILE A 122 -4.79 1.57 -2.15
N TYR A 123 -4.93 2.71 -2.82
CA TYR A 123 -4.14 3.06 -3.99
C TYR A 123 -3.10 4.10 -3.61
N CYS A 124 -1.83 3.78 -3.79
CA CYS A 124 -0.73 4.71 -3.53
C CYS A 124 0.12 4.87 -4.79
N CYS A 125 0.27 6.11 -5.24
CA CYS A 125 0.94 6.47 -6.47
C CYS A 125 2.18 7.32 -6.16
N LEU A 126 3.36 6.71 -6.26
CA LEU A 126 4.64 7.27 -5.82
C LEU A 126 5.39 8.08 -6.92
N ARG A 127 4.65 8.59 -7.90
CA ARG A 127 5.11 8.91 -9.27
C ARG A 127 5.81 10.25 -9.58
N ASP A 128 6.75 10.84 -8.86
CA ASP A 128 7.24 12.23 -9.14
C ASP A 128 6.15 13.34 -9.23
N HIS A 129 6.50 14.58 -8.84
CA HIS A 129 5.53 15.68 -8.85
C HIS A 129 5.10 16.15 -10.25
N ASN A 130 5.96 15.96 -11.25
CA ASN A 130 5.76 16.49 -12.59
C ASN A 130 5.15 15.47 -13.57
N SER A 131 4.80 14.27 -13.10
CA SER A 131 4.19 13.26 -13.96
C SER A 131 2.73 13.62 -14.28
N SER A 132 2.35 13.45 -15.54
CA SER A 132 1.02 13.78 -16.07
C SER A 132 0.02 12.62 -16.02
N GLY A 133 0.42 11.47 -15.48
CA GLY A 133 -0.41 10.25 -15.49
C GLY A 133 -1.58 10.29 -14.49
N TYR A 134 -2.56 9.43 -14.74
CA TYR A 134 -3.78 9.31 -13.94
C TYR A 134 -4.01 7.87 -13.44
N PRO A 135 -4.46 7.65 -12.19
CA PRO A 135 -4.71 8.65 -11.13
C PRO A 135 -3.46 9.45 -10.75
N PRO A 136 -3.64 10.68 -10.22
CA PRO A 136 -2.54 11.57 -9.84
C PRO A 136 -1.62 10.94 -8.80
N ARG A 137 -0.45 11.58 -8.58
CA ARG A 137 0.42 11.26 -7.44
C ARG A 137 -0.40 11.35 -6.15
N SER A 138 -0.23 10.37 -5.27
CA SER A 138 -0.87 10.38 -3.96
C SER A 138 -0.23 11.44 -3.07
N TYR A 139 -1.04 12.21 -2.34
CA TYR A 139 -0.53 13.27 -1.44
C TYR A 139 0.47 12.73 -0.40
N ILE A 140 0.24 11.52 0.12
CA ILE A 140 1.12 10.82 1.08
C ILE A 140 2.50 10.45 0.52
N ALA A 141 2.70 10.52 -0.79
CA ALA A 141 3.91 9.99 -1.44
C ALA A 141 5.19 10.67 -0.93
N ASP A 142 5.14 11.95 -0.56
CA ASP A 142 6.31 12.67 -0.05
C ASP A 142 6.72 12.17 1.33
N ALA A 143 5.77 11.84 2.20
CA ALA A 143 6.04 11.23 3.50
C ALA A 143 6.71 9.85 3.33
N LEU A 144 6.28 9.06 2.35
CA LEU A 144 6.80 7.70 2.09
C LEU A 144 8.14 7.69 1.34
N LEU A 145 8.40 8.69 0.50
CA LEU A 145 9.64 8.83 -0.27
C LEU A 145 10.68 9.73 0.40
N SER A 146 10.35 10.29 1.56
CA SER A 146 11.27 11.13 2.32
C SER A 146 12.57 10.37 2.66
N ARG A 147 13.68 11.11 2.76
CA ARG A 147 14.93 10.52 3.24
C ARG A 147 14.78 10.21 4.73
N PHE A 148 14.72 8.92 5.05
CA PHE A 148 14.71 8.44 6.42
C PHE A 148 16.10 8.59 7.06
N GLN A 149 16.12 8.92 8.35
CA GLN A 149 17.39 9.09 9.09
C GLN A 149 18.13 7.76 9.31
N ASN A 150 17.37 6.68 9.44
CA ASN A 150 17.85 5.32 9.63
C ASN A 150 16.74 4.31 9.29
N GLU A 151 17.07 3.02 9.32
CA GLU A 151 16.13 1.93 8.99
C GLU A 151 14.94 1.87 9.93
N ASN A 152 15.11 2.21 11.22
CA ASN A 152 14.03 2.18 12.20
C ASN A 152 12.98 3.28 11.93
N ASP A 153 13.43 4.44 11.47
CA ASP A 153 12.56 5.55 11.05
C ASP A 153 11.77 5.18 9.78
N ALA A 154 12.41 4.53 8.81
CA ALA A 154 11.74 3.99 7.63
C ALA A 154 10.69 2.95 8.02
N LEU A 155 11.06 1.96 8.83
CA LEU A 155 10.18 0.88 9.29
C LEU A 155 8.98 1.42 10.05
N SER A 156 9.22 2.31 11.01
CA SER A 156 8.16 2.96 11.79
C SER A 156 7.23 3.77 10.90
N THR A 157 7.74 4.37 9.83
CA THR A 157 6.92 5.09 8.84
C THR A 157 6.01 4.16 8.07
N TYR A 158 6.53 3.07 7.51
CA TYR A 158 5.71 2.13 6.74
C TYR A 158 4.70 1.38 7.62
N LEU A 159 5.10 0.96 8.83
CA LEU A 159 4.17 0.35 9.79
C LEU A 159 3.05 1.32 10.18
N ALA A 160 3.40 2.58 10.47
CA ALA A 160 2.41 3.60 10.79
C ALA A 160 1.47 3.86 9.60
N TYR A 161 1.98 3.86 8.37
CA TYR A 161 1.20 4.03 7.15
C TYR A 161 0.15 2.93 6.98
N PHE A 162 0.56 1.66 7.06
CA PHE A 162 -0.36 0.53 6.96
C PHE A 162 -1.39 0.55 8.09
N CYS A 163 -0.96 0.86 9.31
CA CYS A 163 -1.86 0.94 10.45
C CYS A 163 -2.89 2.06 10.32
N ALA A 164 -2.45 3.26 9.93
CA ALA A 164 -3.32 4.39 9.73
C ALA A 164 -4.38 4.12 8.64
N CYS A 165 -3.97 3.49 7.53
CA CYS A 165 -4.88 3.07 6.48
C CYS A 165 -5.91 2.05 6.98
N ALA A 166 -5.48 1.06 7.75
CA ALA A 166 -6.36 0.03 8.30
C ALA A 166 -7.33 0.59 9.35
N GLN A 167 -6.88 1.49 10.23
CA GLN A 167 -7.76 2.19 11.18
C GLN A 167 -8.83 3.00 10.45
N LYS A 168 -8.43 3.78 9.45
CA LYS A 168 -9.35 4.58 8.65
C LYS A 168 -10.36 3.70 7.90
N LEU A 169 -9.91 2.57 7.33
CA LEU A 169 -10.79 1.61 6.66
C LEU A 169 -11.83 0.99 7.61
N GLN A 170 -11.47 0.74 8.87
CA GLN A 170 -12.40 0.18 9.86
C GLN A 170 -13.51 1.16 10.29
N GLU A 171 -13.21 2.45 10.24
CA GLU A 171 -14.17 3.51 10.54
C GLU A 171 -15.02 3.89 9.32
N PHE A 172 -14.64 3.42 8.13
CA PHE A 172 -15.31 3.74 6.88
C PHE A 172 -16.62 2.97 6.71
N ASN A 173 -17.71 3.70 6.52
CA ASN A 173 -19.08 3.15 6.38
C ASN A 173 -19.65 3.34 4.97
N GLY A 174 -18.85 3.04 3.95
CA GLY A 174 -19.27 3.10 2.54
C GLY A 174 -18.90 1.84 1.76
N SER A 175 -19.12 1.87 0.46
CA SER A 175 -18.76 0.80 -0.48
C SER A 175 -17.25 0.81 -0.80
N CYS A 176 -16.71 -0.33 -1.28
CA CYS A 176 -15.31 -0.43 -1.72
C CYS A 176 -14.96 0.60 -2.82
N LYS A 177 -15.93 0.91 -3.69
CA LYS A 177 -15.80 1.95 -4.70
C LYS A 177 -15.66 3.35 -4.10
N GLU A 178 -16.52 3.71 -3.15
CA GLU A 178 -16.44 5.01 -2.47
C GLU A 178 -15.12 5.13 -1.71
N TRP A 179 -14.69 4.06 -1.04
CA TRP A 179 -13.38 3.98 -0.40
C TRP A 179 -12.24 4.28 -1.37
N PHE A 180 -12.25 3.65 -2.55
CA PHE A 180 -11.23 3.89 -3.57
C PHE A 180 -11.26 5.32 -4.12
N ASP A 181 -12.46 5.89 -4.27
CA ASP A 181 -12.63 7.26 -4.76
C ASP A 181 -12.09 8.31 -3.77
N GLU A 182 -12.16 8.07 -2.45
CA GLU A 182 -11.68 9.03 -1.43
C GLU A 182 -10.19 9.36 -1.58
N HIS A 183 -9.37 8.41 -2.03
CA HIS A 183 -7.90 8.56 -2.10
C HIS A 183 -7.32 8.59 -3.51
N THR A 184 -8.17 8.54 -4.54
CA THR A 184 -7.75 8.63 -5.96
C THR A 184 -8.28 9.85 -6.70
N ARG A 185 -9.37 10.47 -6.25
CA ARG A 185 -9.91 11.70 -6.85
C ARG A 185 -9.15 12.92 -6.34
N GLU A 186 -8.72 13.79 -7.26
CA GLU A 186 -7.89 14.98 -6.95
C GLU A 186 -8.47 15.86 -5.84
N ASN A 187 -9.78 16.09 -5.86
CA ASN A 187 -10.46 16.97 -4.90
C ASN A 187 -10.73 16.32 -3.52
N LEU A 188 -10.50 15.01 -3.38
CA LEU A 188 -10.76 14.26 -2.14
C LEU A 188 -9.48 13.76 -1.47
N GLN A 189 -8.49 13.37 -2.28
CA GLN A 189 -7.32 12.65 -1.79
C GLN A 189 -6.50 13.44 -0.76
N GLU A 190 -6.45 14.77 -0.85
CA GLU A 190 -5.67 15.57 0.09
C GLU A 190 -6.22 15.45 1.52
N ALA A 191 -7.54 15.57 1.69
CA ALA A 191 -8.17 15.43 3.00
C ALA A 191 -8.02 14.00 3.54
N PHE A 192 -8.17 13.00 2.67
CA PHE A 192 -7.96 11.60 3.03
C PHE A 192 -6.54 11.35 3.54
N TRP A 193 -5.53 11.77 2.77
CA TRP A 193 -4.14 11.49 3.10
C TRP A 193 -3.64 12.31 4.29
N LYS A 194 -4.13 13.54 4.50
CA LYS A 194 -3.84 14.31 5.72
C LYS A 194 -4.34 13.63 6.98
N ASP A 195 -5.53 13.03 6.95
CA ASP A 195 -6.02 12.21 8.08
C ASP A 195 -5.11 11.00 8.32
N VAL A 196 -4.69 10.31 7.26
CA VAL A 196 -3.71 9.21 7.37
C VAL A 196 -2.38 9.69 7.98
N GLU A 197 -1.83 10.83 7.56
CA GLU A 197 -0.60 11.40 8.11
C GLU A 197 -0.72 11.76 9.60
N ASN A 198 -1.85 12.34 10.01
CA ASN A 198 -2.11 12.65 11.42
C ASN A 198 -2.11 11.36 12.25
N ARG A 199 -2.82 10.33 11.80
CA ARG A 199 -2.82 9.01 12.46
C ARG A 199 -1.43 8.38 12.49
N MET A 200 -0.66 8.52 11.41
CA MET A 200 0.72 8.04 11.37
C MET A 200 1.59 8.69 12.45
N THR A 201 1.41 9.98 12.71
CA THR A 201 2.13 10.70 13.77
C THR A 201 1.82 10.11 15.14
N ASP A 202 0.54 9.87 15.43
CA ASP A 202 0.11 9.25 16.68
C ASP A 202 0.66 7.82 16.84
N ILE A 203 0.59 7.02 15.77
CA ILE A 203 1.09 5.64 15.77
C ILE A 203 2.61 5.61 15.96
N LYS A 204 3.36 6.50 15.30
CA LYS A 204 4.82 6.62 15.48
C LYS A 204 5.19 6.99 16.91
N SER A 205 4.42 7.86 17.57
CA SER A 205 4.67 8.21 18.97
C SER A 205 4.54 6.99 19.89
N LYS A 206 3.53 6.13 19.65
CA LYS A 206 3.33 4.88 20.39
C LYS A 206 4.42 3.85 20.12
N LEU A 207 4.89 3.74 18.87
CA LEU A 207 6.00 2.84 18.51
C LEU A 207 7.33 3.22 19.20
N LYS A 208 7.56 4.51 19.45
CA LYS A 208 8.75 4.99 20.17
C LYS A 208 8.68 4.71 21.68
N ASN A 209 7.48 4.74 22.24
CA ASN A 209 7.23 4.45 23.64
C ASN A 209 7.00 2.94 23.80
N LYS A 210 8.08 2.15 23.73
CA LYS A 210 8.02 0.72 23.99
C LYS A 210 7.33 0.47 25.34
N PRO A 211 6.34 -0.41 25.43
CA PRO A 211 5.86 -0.85 26.73
C PRO A 211 7.04 -1.54 27.43
N THR A 212 7.56 -0.88 28.47
CA THR A 212 8.47 -1.53 29.42
C THR A 212 7.74 -2.72 30.02
N ASP A 213 8.44 -3.86 30.17
CA ASP A 213 7.89 -5.11 30.71
C ASP A 213 7.35 -5.00 32.17
N ASP A 214 7.28 -3.79 32.73
CA ASP A 214 6.83 -3.49 34.08
C ASP A 214 5.29 -3.38 34.23
N GLU A 215 4.50 -3.41 33.16
CA GLU A 215 3.03 -3.49 33.24
C GLU A 215 2.49 -4.95 33.24
N LYS A 216 3.33 -5.91 33.63
CA LYS A 216 2.91 -7.27 34.02
C LYS A 216 3.15 -7.55 35.50
N VAL A 217 2.79 -6.63 36.39
CA VAL A 217 2.47 -6.96 37.79
C VAL A 217 1.41 -5.97 38.30
N VAL A 218 0.14 -6.38 38.32
CA VAL A 218 -0.74 -6.61 39.50
C VAL A 218 -2.01 -7.30 39.00
#